data_AF-A0A522UYR5-F1
#
_entry.id   AF-A0A522UYR5-F1
#
_cell.length_a   1.000
_cell.length_b   1.000
_cell.length_c   1.000
_cell.angle_alpha   90.00
_cell.angle_beta   90.00
_cell.angle_gamma   90.00
#
_symmetry.space_group_name_H-M   'P 1'
#
loop_
_entity.id
_entity.type
_entity.pdbx_description
1 polymer ?
#
loop_
_entity_poly.entity_id
_entity_poly.type
_entity_poly.pdbx_seq_one_letter_code
_entity_poly.pdbx_strand_id
1 'polypeptide(L)'
;MDIVKTYKESIDVAKTNPLILAPLVAVGLVMAVLSLVLVGGFARSAGMMGGMGSPAGAVGAMAGAVFFAAILGVVGMVLYFFAHGMTVGMANEAIETGTTSLGGGISVVTSRLPQLIVAALIVGLAVGIGMLLLVIPGIVAAFFLAFTFPLVIIENMPAVDAVKKSIEIVKANLNDVVIMFLIAIVIGVVSAIVGGLLRFIPVVGPLAASIINGIFGGYVTIVVVKVFIEIARKSKGTPAEANP
;
A
#
# COMPACT_ATOMS: atom_id res chain seq x y z
N MET A 1 7.90 -19.72 -11.59
CA MET A 1 6.82 -18.97 -12.25
C MET A 1 7.44 -18.03 -13.26
N ASP A 2 6.76 -17.63 -14.34
CA ASP A 2 7.30 -16.54 -15.19
C ASP A 2 6.84 -15.19 -14.63
N ILE A 3 7.61 -14.65 -13.67
CA ILE A 3 7.27 -13.39 -12.99
C ILE A 3 7.21 -12.22 -13.97
N VAL A 4 8.05 -12.22 -15.02
CA VAL A 4 8.03 -11.13 -16.01
C VAL A 4 6.72 -11.16 -16.79
N LYS A 5 6.23 -12.35 -17.14
CA LYS A 5 4.90 -12.52 -17.71
C LYS A 5 3.81 -12.10 -16.73
N THR A 6 3.91 -12.46 -15.45
CA THR A 6 2.95 -12.04 -14.41
C THR A 6 2.83 -10.51 -14.34
N TYR A 7 3.95 -9.78 -14.39
CA TYR A 7 3.96 -8.31 -14.46
C TYR A 7 3.22 -7.78 -15.69
N LYS A 8 3.49 -8.33 -16.88
CA LYS A 8 2.81 -7.91 -18.12
C LYS A 8 1.30 -8.15 -18.03
N GLU A 9 0.89 -9.32 -17.58
CA GLU A 9 -0.53 -9.63 -17.44
C GLU A 9 -1.20 -8.78 -16.35
N SER A 10 -0.48 -8.39 -15.29
CA SER A 10 -1.00 -7.43 -14.31
C SER A 10 -1.23 -6.04 -14.90
N ILE A 11 -0.45 -5.62 -15.90
CA ILE A 11 -0.72 -4.40 -16.67
C ILE A 11 -2.02 -4.57 -17.46
N ASP A 12 -2.24 -5.73 -18.09
CA ASP A 12 -3.45 -5.98 -18.87
C ASP A 12 -4.71 -6.02 -17.97
N VAL A 13 -4.60 -6.59 -16.76
CA VAL A 13 -5.65 -6.51 -15.73
C VAL A 13 -5.93 -5.06 -15.36
N ALA A 14 -4.90 -4.24 -15.11
CA ALA A 14 -5.06 -2.83 -14.77
C ALA A 14 -5.69 -2.01 -15.92
N LYS A 15 -5.35 -2.32 -17.17
CA LYS A 15 -5.93 -1.67 -18.36
C LYS A 15 -7.38 -2.05 -18.59
N THR A 16 -7.71 -3.32 -18.40
CA THR A 16 -9.08 -3.83 -18.56
C THR A 16 -9.97 -3.37 -17.41
N ASN A 17 -9.40 -3.27 -16.21
CA ASN A 17 -10.10 -2.90 -14.97
C ASN A 17 -9.41 -1.72 -14.27
N PRO A 18 -9.44 -0.50 -14.84
CA PRO A 18 -8.79 0.68 -14.23
C PRO A 18 -9.41 1.06 -12.89
N LEU A 19 -10.64 0.61 -12.60
CA LEU A 19 -11.31 0.80 -11.32
C LEU A 19 -10.52 0.24 -10.14
N ILE A 20 -9.68 -0.79 -10.32
CA ILE A 20 -8.83 -1.34 -9.25
C ILE A 20 -7.89 -0.27 -8.69
N LEU A 21 -7.46 0.69 -9.51
CA LEU A 21 -6.53 1.75 -9.10
C LEU A 21 -7.23 2.87 -8.33
N ALA A 22 -8.55 3.01 -8.50
CA ALA A 22 -9.32 4.14 -8.00
C ALA A 22 -9.22 4.34 -6.48
N PRO A 23 -9.26 3.30 -5.62
CA PRO A 23 -9.20 3.49 -4.16
C PRO A 23 -7.90 4.15 -3.71
N LEU A 24 -6.75 3.66 -4.21
CA LEU A 24 -5.44 4.19 -3.82
C LEU A 24 -5.17 5.57 -4.44
N VAL A 25 -5.62 5.81 -5.67
CA VAL A 25 -5.56 7.16 -6.28
C VAL A 25 -6.43 8.14 -5.51
N ALA A 26 -7.65 7.76 -5.13
CA ALA A 26 -8.56 8.60 -4.38
C ALA A 26 -7.98 8.97 -3.00
N VAL A 27 -7.44 7.99 -2.27
CA VAL A 27 -6.77 8.27 -0.98
C VAL A 27 -5.55 9.15 -1.18
N GLY A 28 -4.73 8.89 -2.19
CA GLY A 28 -3.59 9.75 -2.53
C GLY A 28 -4.00 11.20 -2.76
N LEU A 29 -5.04 11.43 -3.56
CA LEU A 29 -5.56 12.75 -3.86
C LEU A 29 -6.15 13.43 -2.62
N VAL A 30 -6.98 12.72 -1.84
CA VAL A 30 -7.55 13.25 -0.60
C VAL A 30 -6.43 13.67 0.35
N MET A 31 -5.41 12.83 0.53
CA MET A 31 -4.28 13.14 1.40
C MET A 31 -3.42 14.29 0.88
N ALA A 32 -3.25 14.39 -0.45
CA ALA A 32 -2.52 15.51 -1.05
C ALA A 32 -3.28 16.84 -0.89
N VAL A 33 -4.59 16.85 -1.10
CA VAL A 33 -5.45 18.03 -0.89
C VAL A 33 -5.46 18.43 0.57
N LEU A 34 -5.67 17.46 1.48
CA LEU A 34 -5.60 17.71 2.92
C LEU A 34 -4.23 18.29 3.30
N SER A 35 -3.14 17.69 2.85
CA SER A 35 -1.79 18.20 3.11
C SER A 35 -1.60 19.63 2.59
N LEU A 36 -2.06 19.95 1.37
CA LEU A 36 -1.95 21.30 0.81
C LEU A 36 -2.76 22.34 1.59
N VAL A 37 -4.02 22.02 1.89
CA VAL A 37 -4.91 22.92 2.66
C VAL A 37 -4.34 23.16 4.05
N LEU A 38 -3.83 22.10 4.68
CA LEU A 38 -3.47 22.14 6.08
C LEU A 38 -2.05 22.65 6.31
N VAL A 39 -1.06 22.24 5.49
CA VAL A 39 0.29 22.81 5.55
C VAL A 39 0.26 24.26 5.09
N GLY A 40 -0.47 24.58 4.03
CA GLY A 40 -0.65 25.96 3.56
C GLY A 40 -1.41 26.83 4.57
N GLY A 41 -2.45 26.28 5.21
CA GLY A 41 -3.20 26.95 6.27
C GLY A 41 -2.38 27.16 7.54
N PHE A 42 -1.63 26.15 7.95
CA PHE A 42 -0.76 26.19 9.12
C PHE A 42 0.41 27.15 8.93
N ALA A 43 1.09 27.13 7.78
CA ALA A 43 2.18 28.07 7.50
C ALA A 43 1.68 29.53 7.52
N ARG A 44 0.48 29.78 6.99
CA ARG A 44 -0.17 31.10 7.07
C ARG A 44 -0.53 31.48 8.51
N SER A 45 -1.14 30.59 9.28
CA SER A 45 -1.54 30.88 10.67
C SER A 45 -0.33 31.08 11.59
N ALA A 46 0.72 30.28 11.45
CA ALA A 46 1.98 30.43 12.16
C ALA A 46 2.69 31.76 11.82
N GLY A 47 2.64 32.17 10.55
CA GLY A 47 3.13 33.47 10.10
C GLY A 47 2.32 34.65 10.68
N MET A 48 0.99 34.52 10.78
CA MET A 48 0.12 35.58 11.31
C MET A 48 0.16 35.71 12.84
N MET A 49 0.37 34.63 13.58
CA MET A 49 0.42 34.66 15.06
C MET A 49 1.75 35.20 15.62
N GLY A 50 2.64 35.73 14.79
CA GLY A 50 3.93 36.29 15.23
C GLY A 50 4.87 35.24 15.86
N GLY A 51 4.59 33.94 15.67
CA GLY A 51 5.33 32.84 16.30
C GLY A 51 6.80 32.79 15.92
N MET A 52 7.21 33.41 14.81
CA MET A 52 8.62 33.53 14.42
C MET A 52 9.36 34.71 15.07
N GLY A 53 8.67 35.56 15.83
CA GLY A 53 9.27 36.73 16.49
C GLY A 53 9.84 36.45 17.89
N SER A 54 9.57 35.29 18.49
CA SER A 54 10.11 34.89 19.79
C SER A 54 10.39 33.38 19.85
N PRO A 55 11.36 32.94 20.68
CA PRO A 55 11.64 31.51 20.87
C PRO A 55 10.43 30.71 21.36
N ALA A 56 9.60 31.27 22.24
CA ALA A 56 8.40 30.61 22.76
C ALA A 56 7.33 30.40 21.67
N GLY A 57 7.15 31.39 20.80
CA GLY A 57 6.25 31.28 19.65
C GLY A 57 6.70 30.21 18.65
N ALA A 58 8.02 30.09 18.44
CA ALA A 58 8.58 29.12 17.52
C ALA A 58 8.39 27.68 18.04
N VAL A 59 8.60 27.47 19.34
CA VAL A 59 8.34 26.19 20.00
C VAL A 59 6.85 25.82 19.94
N GLY A 60 5.95 26.78 20.20
CA GLY A 60 4.50 26.56 20.10
C GLY A 60 4.05 26.20 18.68
N ALA A 61 4.57 26.90 17.67
CA ALA A 61 4.30 26.57 16.27
C ALA A 61 4.83 25.18 15.91
N MET A 62 6.06 24.83 16.31
CA MET A 62 6.61 23.51 16.01
C MET A 62 5.81 22.38 16.69
N ALA A 63 5.40 22.56 17.94
CA ALA A 63 4.55 21.59 18.64
C ALA A 63 3.19 21.41 17.95
N GLY A 64 2.55 22.52 17.53
CA GLY A 64 1.30 22.48 16.77
C GLY A 64 1.46 21.76 15.43
N ALA A 65 2.55 22.01 14.70
CA ALA A 65 2.84 21.35 13.43
C ALA A 65 3.03 19.84 13.60
N VAL A 66 3.79 19.42 14.63
CA VAL A 66 4.03 18.00 14.94
C VAL A 66 2.73 17.29 15.33
N PHE A 67 1.95 17.88 16.24
CA PHE A 67 0.66 17.33 16.64
C PHE A 67 -0.28 17.15 15.44
N PHE A 68 -0.33 18.16 14.58
CA PHE A 68 -1.15 18.14 13.39
C PHE A 68 -0.70 17.10 12.35
N ALA A 69 0.62 17.01 12.12
CA ALA A 69 1.21 16.00 11.25
C ALA A 69 0.93 14.58 11.76
N ALA A 70 0.93 14.37 13.07
CA ALA A 70 0.59 13.08 13.68
C ALA A 70 -0.87 12.69 13.40
N ILE A 71 -1.82 13.62 13.57
CA ILE A 71 -3.24 13.37 13.25
C ILE A 71 -3.40 13.03 11.77
N LEU A 72 -2.80 13.83 10.88
CA LEU A 72 -2.82 13.56 9.44
C LEU A 72 -2.22 12.19 9.10
N GLY A 73 -1.13 11.82 9.77
CA GLY A 73 -0.49 10.52 9.62
C GLY A 73 -1.45 9.38 9.98
N VAL A 74 -2.14 9.48 11.11
CA VAL A 74 -3.11 8.46 11.55
C VAL A 74 -4.31 8.38 10.59
N VAL A 75 -4.89 9.52 10.20
CA VAL A 75 -6.00 9.55 9.23
C VAL A 75 -5.58 8.93 7.90
N GLY A 76 -4.42 9.34 7.38
CA GLY A 76 -3.87 8.80 6.13
C GLY A 76 -3.59 7.31 6.21
N MET A 77 -3.07 6.83 7.33
CA MET A 77 -2.83 5.41 7.59
C MET A 77 -4.13 4.61 7.49
N VAL A 78 -5.19 5.05 8.19
CA VAL A 78 -6.49 4.36 8.17
C VAL A 78 -7.09 4.33 6.77
N LEU A 79 -7.11 5.48 6.08
CA LEU A 79 -7.64 5.58 4.72
C LEU A 79 -6.84 4.70 3.74
N TYR A 80 -5.51 4.70 3.85
CA TYR A 80 -4.64 3.90 3.00
C TYR A 80 -4.90 2.41 3.16
N PHE A 81 -4.99 1.91 4.40
CA PHE A 81 -5.25 0.48 4.62
C PHE A 81 -6.64 0.06 4.15
N PHE A 82 -7.64 0.91 4.33
CA PHE A 82 -8.97 0.67 3.77
C PHE A 82 -8.92 0.57 2.24
N ALA A 83 -8.30 1.53 1.56
CA ALA A 83 -8.14 1.52 0.11
C ALA A 83 -7.28 0.35 -0.39
N HIS A 84 -6.23 -0.02 0.33
CA HIS A 84 -5.40 -1.16 0.00
C HIS A 84 -6.18 -2.48 0.10
N GLY A 85 -6.97 -2.65 1.16
CA GLY A 85 -7.87 -3.81 1.29
C GLY A 85 -8.90 -3.88 0.16
N MET A 86 -9.49 -2.74 -0.23
CA MET A 86 -10.41 -2.69 -1.37
C MET A 86 -9.70 -3.12 -2.65
N THR A 87 -8.50 -2.60 -2.89
CA THR A 87 -7.70 -2.89 -4.07
C THR A 87 -7.35 -4.37 -4.16
N VAL A 88 -7.01 -5.03 -3.04
CA VAL A 88 -6.76 -6.48 -2.99
C VAL A 88 -8.00 -7.27 -3.37
N GLY A 89 -9.17 -6.93 -2.79
CA GLY A 89 -10.44 -7.59 -3.11
C GLY A 89 -10.84 -7.42 -4.58
N MET A 90 -10.73 -6.20 -5.10
CA MET A 90 -11.04 -5.89 -6.49
C MET A 90 -10.07 -6.54 -7.48
N ALA A 91 -8.78 -6.60 -7.15
CA ALA A 91 -7.78 -7.29 -7.97
C ALA A 91 -8.09 -8.79 -8.04
N ASN A 92 -8.45 -9.42 -6.91
CA ASN A 92 -8.85 -10.83 -6.88
C ASN A 92 -10.10 -11.08 -7.73
N GLU A 93 -11.14 -10.27 -7.58
CA GLU A 93 -12.39 -10.36 -8.36
C GLU A 93 -12.12 -10.24 -9.87
N ALA A 94 -11.30 -9.26 -10.28
CA ALA A 94 -10.94 -9.05 -11.67
C ALA A 94 -10.09 -10.19 -12.24
N ILE A 95 -9.18 -10.78 -11.45
CA ILE A 95 -8.34 -11.91 -11.89
C ILE A 95 -9.17 -13.18 -12.07
N GLU A 96 -10.15 -13.44 -11.19
CA GLU A 96 -10.98 -14.64 -11.24
C GLU A 96 -12.15 -14.54 -12.23
N THR A 97 -12.75 -13.36 -12.38
CA THR A 97 -13.99 -13.18 -13.16
C THR A 97 -13.84 -12.28 -14.39
N GLY A 98 -12.69 -11.62 -14.56
CA GLY A 98 -12.41 -10.69 -15.66
C GLY A 98 -12.90 -9.26 -15.44
N THR A 99 -13.77 -9.00 -14.46
CA THR A 99 -14.30 -7.65 -14.16
C THR A 99 -14.35 -7.39 -12.65
N THR A 100 -14.51 -6.14 -12.23
CA THR A 100 -14.69 -5.78 -10.81
C THR A 100 -15.56 -4.53 -10.65
N SER A 101 -16.02 -4.28 -9.43
CA SER A 101 -16.79 -3.09 -9.07
C SER A 101 -16.33 -2.47 -7.74
N LEU A 102 -16.53 -1.16 -7.59
CA LEU A 102 -16.28 -0.46 -6.32
C LEU A 102 -17.16 -0.98 -5.19
N GLY A 103 -18.42 -1.34 -5.48
CA GLY A 103 -19.35 -1.91 -4.51
C GLY A 103 -18.86 -3.25 -3.96
N GLY A 104 -18.35 -4.12 -4.83
CA GLY A 104 -17.70 -5.37 -4.43
C GLY A 104 -16.50 -5.12 -3.53
N GLY A 105 -15.60 -4.21 -3.91
CA GLY A 105 -14.44 -3.81 -3.11
C GLY A 105 -14.81 -3.31 -1.70
N ILE A 106 -15.84 -2.47 -1.58
CA ILE A 106 -16.34 -1.97 -0.29
C ILE A 106 -16.95 -3.11 0.55
N SER A 107 -17.73 -3.99 -0.07
CA SER A 107 -18.36 -5.13 0.61
C SER A 107 -17.30 -6.07 1.21
N VAL A 108 -16.25 -6.38 0.45
CA VAL A 108 -15.13 -7.20 0.91
C VAL A 108 -14.48 -6.59 2.14
N VAL A 109 -14.13 -5.30 2.10
CA VAL A 109 -13.46 -4.64 3.23
C VAL A 109 -14.36 -4.51 4.45
N THR A 110 -15.63 -4.14 4.28
CA THR A 110 -16.57 -4.00 5.40
C THR A 110 -16.81 -5.32 6.12
N SER A 111 -16.86 -6.44 5.39
CA SER A 111 -16.98 -7.78 5.98
C SER A 111 -15.73 -8.27 6.72
N ARG A 112 -14.57 -7.67 6.45
CA ARG A 112 -13.25 -8.05 7.02
C ARG A 112 -12.60 -6.94 7.82
N LEU A 113 -13.31 -5.86 8.10
CA LEU A 113 -12.75 -4.64 8.65
C LEU A 113 -11.95 -4.86 9.95
N PRO A 114 -12.43 -5.67 10.94
CA PRO A 114 -11.65 -5.90 12.16
C PRO A 114 -10.32 -6.58 11.89
N GLN A 115 -10.30 -7.60 11.04
CA GLN A 115 -9.07 -8.34 10.71
C GLN A 115 -8.13 -7.50 9.84
N LEU A 116 -8.68 -6.68 8.94
CA LEU A 116 -7.88 -5.75 8.16
C LEU A 116 -7.21 -4.68 9.02
N ILE A 117 -7.90 -4.17 10.05
CA ILE A 117 -7.30 -3.23 11.01
C ILE A 117 -6.15 -3.90 11.77
N VAL A 118 -6.34 -5.13 12.28
CA VAL A 118 -5.28 -5.84 13.00
C VAL A 118 -4.10 -6.15 12.07
N ALA A 119 -4.34 -6.62 10.86
CA ALA A 119 -3.30 -6.87 9.86
C ALA A 119 -2.55 -5.59 9.49
N ALA A 120 -3.28 -4.48 9.28
CA ALA A 120 -2.74 -3.17 9.01
C ALA A 120 -1.84 -2.66 10.14
N LEU A 121 -2.23 -2.86 11.39
CA LEU A 121 -1.40 -2.49 12.55
C LEU A 121 -0.13 -3.33 12.62
N ILE A 122 -0.24 -4.66 12.46
CA ILE A 122 0.94 -5.55 12.52
C ILE A 122 1.92 -5.23 11.38
N VAL A 123 1.42 -5.20 10.14
CA VAL A 123 2.25 -4.93 8.95
C VAL A 123 2.78 -3.49 8.99
N GLY A 124 1.92 -2.52 9.28
CA GLY A 124 2.26 -1.10 9.34
C GLY A 124 3.31 -0.80 10.41
N LEU A 125 3.20 -1.38 11.61
CA LEU A 125 4.21 -1.21 12.65
C LEU A 125 5.51 -1.95 12.31
N ALA A 126 5.44 -3.19 11.83
CA ALA A 126 6.64 -3.95 11.47
C ALA A 126 7.45 -3.25 10.37
N VAL A 127 6.78 -2.83 9.30
CA VAL A 127 7.40 -2.09 8.19
C VAL A 127 7.81 -0.70 8.65
N GLY A 128 6.93 0.04 9.33
CA GLY A 128 7.19 1.41 9.78
C GLY A 128 8.36 1.52 10.75
N ILE A 129 8.40 0.68 11.79
CA ILE A 129 9.53 0.62 12.74
C ILE A 129 10.80 0.17 12.02
N GLY A 130 10.71 -0.82 11.13
CA GLY A 130 11.87 -1.29 10.37
C GLY A 130 12.44 -0.21 9.44
N MET A 131 11.58 0.61 8.84
CA MET A 131 11.97 1.75 8.02
C MET A 131 12.65 2.83 8.85
N LEU A 132 12.12 3.11 10.06
CA LEU A 132 12.70 4.08 11.00
C LEU A 132 14.06 3.66 11.54
N LEU A 133 14.27 2.36 11.80
CA LEU A 133 15.51 1.88 12.41
C LEU A 133 16.68 1.94 11.45
N LEU A 134 16.59 1.40 10.22
CA LEU A 134 17.71 1.39 9.24
C LEU A 134 17.28 1.19 7.77
N VAL A 135 16.03 1.50 7.38
CA VAL A 135 15.44 1.24 6.04
C VAL A 135 15.41 -0.25 5.63
N ILE A 136 16.57 -0.92 5.59
CA ILE A 136 16.75 -2.34 5.28
C ILE A 136 15.82 -3.23 6.12
N PRO A 137 15.69 -3.07 7.46
CA PRO A 137 14.77 -3.91 8.24
C PRO A 137 13.30 -3.74 7.81
N GLY A 138 12.91 -2.53 7.39
CA GLY A 138 11.57 -2.24 6.89
C GLY A 138 11.29 -2.92 5.55
N ILE A 139 12.28 -2.90 4.66
CA ILE A 139 12.21 -3.61 3.37
C ILE A 139 12.09 -5.12 3.58
N VAL A 140 12.89 -5.69 4.50
CA VAL A 140 12.81 -7.12 4.85
C VAL A 140 11.46 -7.48 5.45
N ALA A 141 10.90 -6.64 6.33
CA ALA A 141 9.56 -6.85 6.86
C ALA A 141 8.50 -6.81 5.75
N ALA A 142 8.56 -5.83 4.84
CA ALA A 142 7.62 -5.74 3.72
C ALA A 142 7.71 -6.96 2.79
N PHE A 143 8.92 -7.48 2.56
CA PHE A 143 9.15 -8.69 1.78
C PHE A 143 8.45 -9.92 2.38
N PHE A 144 8.63 -10.17 3.68
CA PHE A 144 8.02 -11.33 4.35
C PHE A 144 6.51 -11.19 4.59
N LEU A 145 6.00 -9.95 4.65
CA LEU A 145 4.60 -9.65 4.93
C LEU A 145 3.78 -9.31 3.68
N ALA A 146 4.36 -9.47 2.48
CA ALA A 146 3.73 -9.11 1.21
C ALA A 146 2.35 -9.77 0.99
N PHE A 147 2.14 -10.99 1.50
CA PHE A 147 0.93 -11.76 1.27
C PHE A 147 -0.10 -11.69 2.41
N THR A 148 0.16 -10.92 3.46
CA THR A 148 -0.76 -10.84 4.62
C THR A 148 -2.15 -10.34 4.23
N PHE A 149 -2.27 -9.28 3.42
CA PHE A 149 -3.58 -8.78 2.98
C PHE A 149 -4.32 -9.76 2.06
N PRO A 150 -3.69 -10.35 1.03
CA PRO A 150 -4.28 -11.45 0.26
C PRO A 150 -4.81 -12.59 1.14
N LEU A 151 -4.04 -13.05 2.14
CA LEU A 151 -4.48 -14.11 3.05
C LEU A 151 -5.70 -13.73 3.89
N VAL A 152 -5.76 -12.50 4.41
CA VAL A 152 -6.91 -12.02 5.17
C VAL A 152 -8.16 -11.90 4.29
N ILE A 153 -8.01 -11.43 3.05
CA ILE A 153 -9.13 -11.12 2.17
C ILE A 153 -9.61 -12.33 1.37
N ILE A 154 -8.68 -13.01 0.71
CA ILE A 154 -8.97 -14.08 -0.26
C ILE A 154 -9.15 -15.41 0.46
N GLU A 155 -8.31 -15.71 1.46
CA GLU A 155 -8.42 -16.95 2.26
C GLU A 155 -9.24 -16.78 3.54
N ASN A 156 -9.75 -15.57 3.81
CA ASN A 156 -10.54 -15.26 5.00
C ASN A 156 -9.82 -15.65 6.31
N MET A 157 -8.50 -15.46 6.34
CA MET A 157 -7.68 -15.87 7.47
C MET A 157 -7.66 -14.79 8.57
N PRO A 158 -7.67 -15.16 9.87
CA PRO A 158 -7.39 -14.22 10.94
C PRO A 158 -6.04 -13.52 10.74
N ALA A 159 -5.94 -12.24 11.09
CA ALA A 159 -4.79 -11.40 10.77
C ALA A 159 -3.45 -11.96 11.28
N VAL A 160 -3.43 -12.49 12.50
CA VAL A 160 -2.21 -13.04 13.11
C VAL A 160 -1.75 -14.30 12.37
N ASP A 161 -2.69 -15.15 11.97
CA ASP A 161 -2.38 -16.37 11.23
C ASP A 161 -1.95 -16.03 9.79
N ALA A 162 -2.57 -15.02 9.19
CA ALA A 162 -2.18 -14.50 7.87
C ALA A 162 -0.75 -13.95 7.86
N VAL A 163 -0.31 -13.31 8.93
CA VAL A 163 1.09 -12.85 9.08
C VAL A 163 2.05 -14.04 9.10
N LYS A 164 1.79 -15.04 9.95
CA LYS A 164 2.62 -16.25 10.02
C LYS A 164 2.66 -16.97 8.69
N LYS A 165 1.49 -17.14 8.06
CA LYS A 165 1.37 -17.84 6.78
C LYS A 165 2.04 -17.10 5.64
N SER A 166 2.01 -15.76 5.63
CA SER A 166 2.77 -14.96 4.67
C SER A 166 4.26 -15.28 4.75
N ILE A 167 4.84 -15.33 5.95
CA ILE A 167 6.26 -15.65 6.15
C ILE A 167 6.57 -17.05 5.62
N GLU A 168 5.72 -18.05 5.89
CA GLU A 168 5.88 -19.41 5.37
C GLU A 168 5.83 -19.46 3.84
N ILE A 169 4.84 -18.80 3.23
CA ILE A 169 4.68 -18.75 1.77
C ILE A 169 5.92 -18.13 1.13
N VAL A 170 6.42 -17.03 1.68
CA VAL A 170 7.62 -16.36 1.18
C VAL A 170 8.85 -17.26 1.29
N LYS A 171 9.05 -17.93 2.43
CA LYS A 171 10.17 -18.86 2.64
C LYS A 171 10.12 -20.07 1.71
N ALA A 172 8.93 -20.59 1.42
CA ALA A 172 8.74 -21.73 0.52
C ALA A 172 8.91 -21.35 -0.96
N ASN A 173 8.75 -20.07 -1.32
CA ASN A 173 8.76 -19.60 -2.71
C ASN A 173 9.77 -18.45 -2.92
N LEU A 174 10.91 -18.49 -2.22
CA LEU A 174 11.88 -17.37 -2.20
C LEU A 174 12.25 -16.87 -3.58
N ASN A 175 12.55 -17.76 -4.54
CA ASN A 175 12.98 -17.35 -5.88
C ASN A 175 11.93 -16.49 -6.58
N ASP A 176 10.68 -16.97 -6.62
CA ASP A 176 9.58 -16.28 -7.30
C ASP A 176 9.26 -14.94 -6.59
N VAL A 177 9.25 -14.93 -5.25
CA VAL A 177 8.94 -13.72 -4.47
C VAL A 177 10.08 -12.69 -4.51
N VAL A 178 11.35 -13.12 -4.49
CA VAL A 178 12.51 -12.22 -4.63
C VAL A 178 12.47 -11.51 -5.97
N ILE A 179 12.23 -12.22 -7.07
CA ILE A 179 12.14 -11.60 -8.40
C ILE A 179 10.96 -10.63 -8.44
N MET A 180 9.79 -11.02 -7.91
CA MET A 180 8.64 -10.11 -7.80
C MET A 180 9.02 -8.84 -7.05
N PHE A 181 9.67 -8.97 -5.90
CA PHE A 181 9.99 -7.85 -5.03
C PHE A 181 11.07 -6.93 -5.61
N LEU A 182 12.09 -7.49 -6.28
CA LEU A 182 13.13 -6.72 -6.95
C LEU A 182 12.55 -5.84 -8.07
N ILE A 183 11.66 -6.40 -8.91
CA ILE A 183 11.01 -5.62 -9.96
C ILE A 183 10.13 -4.51 -9.34
N ALA A 184 9.41 -4.82 -8.25
CA ALA A 184 8.60 -3.83 -7.54
C ALA A 184 9.45 -2.70 -6.97
N ILE A 185 10.64 -3.00 -6.43
CA ILE A 185 11.60 -1.99 -5.95
C ILE A 185 12.05 -1.10 -7.11
N VAL A 186 12.45 -1.67 -8.25
CA VAL A 186 12.91 -0.88 -9.41
C VAL A 186 11.82 0.09 -9.87
N ILE A 187 10.58 -0.36 -10.02
CA ILE A 187 9.45 0.50 -10.40
C ILE A 187 9.14 1.53 -9.31
N GLY A 188 9.27 1.14 -8.04
CA GLY A 188 9.09 2.03 -6.89
C GLY A 188 10.12 3.14 -6.84
N VAL A 189 11.39 2.85 -7.14
CA VAL A 189 12.47 3.85 -7.25
C VAL A 189 12.18 4.83 -8.37
N VAL A 190 11.74 4.35 -9.54
CA VAL A 190 11.34 5.24 -10.65
C VAL A 190 10.17 6.15 -10.23
N SER A 191 9.16 5.58 -9.59
CA SER A 191 7.99 6.33 -9.10
C SER A 191 8.41 7.39 -8.06
N ALA A 192 9.35 7.05 -7.17
CA ALA A 192 9.89 7.97 -6.17
C ALA A 192 10.69 9.11 -6.79
N ILE A 193 11.52 8.83 -7.81
CA ILE A 193 12.28 9.85 -8.55
C ILE A 193 11.33 10.82 -9.24
N VAL A 194 10.35 10.30 -10.01
CA VAL A 194 9.35 11.13 -10.70
C VAL A 194 8.54 11.96 -9.71
N GLY A 195 8.07 11.34 -8.62
CA GLY A 195 7.35 12.03 -7.55
C GLY A 195 8.21 13.11 -6.86
N GLY A 196 9.51 12.87 -6.69
CA GLY A 196 10.46 13.84 -6.15
C GLY A 196 10.64 15.05 -7.07
N LEU A 197 10.76 14.83 -8.37
CA LEU A 197 10.87 15.91 -9.37
C LEU A 197 9.59 16.74 -9.45
N LEU A 198 8.42 16.12 -9.33
CA LEU A 198 7.15 16.85 -9.38
C LEU A 198 6.98 17.83 -8.21
N ARG A 199 7.65 17.60 -7.06
CA ARG A 199 7.56 18.50 -5.90
C ARG A 199 8.07 19.92 -6.18
N PHE A 200 8.85 20.14 -7.23
CA PHE A 200 9.29 21.48 -7.64
C PHE A 200 8.17 22.33 -8.25
N ILE A 201 7.03 21.73 -8.62
CA ILE A 201 5.86 22.45 -9.14
C ILE A 201 4.87 22.66 -7.98
N PRO A 202 4.65 23.91 -7.51
CA PRO A 202 3.74 24.17 -6.40
C PRO A 202 2.31 23.71 -6.72
N VAL A 203 1.63 23.14 -5.74
CA VAL A 203 0.23 22.68 -5.79
C VAL A 203 -0.02 21.52 -6.77
N VAL A 204 0.28 21.70 -8.06
CA VAL A 204 0.08 20.68 -9.11
C VAL A 204 1.00 19.48 -8.91
N GLY A 205 2.24 19.73 -8.49
CA GLY A 205 3.25 18.70 -8.26
C GLY A 205 2.83 17.63 -7.26
N PRO A 206 2.46 18.00 -6.01
CA PRO A 206 1.97 17.05 -5.02
C PRO A 206 0.73 16.26 -5.46
N LEU A 207 -0.20 16.90 -6.18
CA LEU A 207 -1.39 16.22 -6.72
C LEU A 207 -0.99 15.19 -7.78
N ALA A 208 -0.17 15.56 -8.76
CA ALA A 208 0.32 14.65 -9.78
C ALA A 208 1.12 13.48 -9.18
N ALA A 209 1.99 13.75 -8.19
CA ALA A 209 2.74 12.73 -7.49
C ALA A 209 1.82 11.74 -6.74
N SER A 210 0.72 12.23 -6.16
CA SER A 210 -0.25 11.38 -5.45
C SER A 210 -0.98 10.42 -6.38
N ILE A 211 -1.32 10.87 -7.60
CA ILE A 211 -1.93 10.02 -8.64
C ILE A 211 -0.95 8.93 -9.06
N ILE A 212 0.31 9.30 -9.33
CA ILE A 212 1.36 8.34 -9.72
C ILE A 212 1.56 7.29 -8.63
N ASN A 213 1.65 7.70 -7.37
CA ASN A 213 1.79 6.77 -6.24
C ASN A 213 0.57 5.86 -6.08
N GLY A 214 -0.64 6.38 -6.28
CA GLY A 214 -1.87 5.59 -6.25
C GLY A 214 -1.92 4.54 -7.36
N ILE A 215 -1.55 4.92 -8.58
CA ILE A 215 -1.44 4.01 -9.74
C ILE A 215 -0.37 2.94 -9.47
N PHE A 216 0.81 3.35 -9.01
CA PHE A 216 1.90 2.43 -8.67
C PHE A 216 1.48 1.43 -7.59
N GLY A 217 0.90 1.91 -6.49
CA GLY A 217 0.42 1.07 -5.40
C GLY A 217 -0.66 0.08 -5.85
N GLY A 218 -1.60 0.54 -6.69
CA GLY A 218 -2.64 -0.32 -7.27
C GLY A 218 -2.05 -1.39 -8.17
N TYR A 219 -1.12 -1.01 -9.04
CA TYR A 219 -0.40 -1.95 -9.91
C TYR A 219 0.39 -3.01 -9.12
N VAL A 220 1.18 -2.61 -8.13
CA VAL A 220 1.92 -3.55 -7.28
C VAL A 220 0.96 -4.47 -6.52
N THR A 221 -0.19 -3.97 -6.09
CA THR A 221 -1.21 -4.79 -5.43
C THR A 221 -1.76 -5.87 -6.37
N ILE A 222 -2.03 -5.53 -7.64
CA ILE A 222 -2.47 -6.51 -8.66
C ILE A 222 -1.39 -7.59 -8.85
N VAL A 223 -0.11 -7.20 -8.95
CA VAL A 223 1.01 -8.15 -9.07
C VAL A 223 1.06 -9.08 -7.86
N VAL A 224 1.01 -8.53 -6.64
CA VAL A 224 1.07 -9.32 -5.40
C VAL A 224 -0.08 -10.31 -5.32
N VAL A 225 -1.31 -9.87 -5.61
CA VAL A 225 -2.49 -10.75 -5.61
C VAL A 225 -2.35 -11.85 -6.67
N LYS A 226 -1.86 -11.53 -7.86
CA LYS A 226 -1.69 -12.51 -8.92
C LYS A 226 -0.63 -13.55 -8.59
N VAL A 227 0.53 -13.12 -8.11
CA VAL A 227 1.60 -14.01 -7.61
C VAL A 227 1.08 -14.90 -6.47
N PHE A 228 0.31 -14.33 -5.55
CA PHE A 228 -0.32 -15.08 -4.47
C PHE A 228 -1.24 -16.19 -5.00
N ILE A 229 -2.14 -15.86 -5.92
CA ILE A 229 -3.06 -16.82 -6.54
C ILE A 229 -2.30 -17.91 -7.30
N GLU A 230 -1.26 -17.56 -8.06
CA GLU A 230 -0.45 -18.53 -8.81
C GLU A 230 0.29 -19.50 -7.86
N ILE A 231 0.83 -19.02 -6.75
CA ILE A 231 1.43 -19.87 -5.70
C ILE A 231 0.37 -20.78 -5.07
N ALA A 232 -0.80 -20.23 -4.70
CA ALA A 232 -1.89 -21.00 -4.08
C ALA A 232 -2.44 -22.08 -5.02
N ARG A 233 -2.53 -21.79 -6.33
CA ARG A 233 -2.92 -22.76 -7.37
C ARG A 233 -1.86 -23.85 -7.52
N LYS A 234 -0.57 -23.51 -7.51
CA LYS A 234 0.53 -24.49 -7.57
C LYS A 234 0.50 -25.44 -6.37
N SER A 235 0.25 -24.94 -5.16
CA SER A 235 0.16 -25.80 -3.97
C SER A 235 -1.05 -26.73 -3.98
N LYS A 236 -2.18 -26.32 -4.57
CA LYS A 236 -3.37 -27.18 -4.71
C LYS A 236 -3.25 -28.17 -5.87
N GLY A 237 -2.52 -27.80 -6.92
CA GLY A 237 -2.31 -28.59 -8.14
C GLY A 237 -1.11 -29.54 -8.08
N THR A 238 -0.47 -29.71 -6.92
CA THR A 238 0.52 -30.78 -6.69
C THR A 238 -0.25 -31.94 -6.04
N PRO A 239 -0.71 -32.96 -6.79
CA PRO A 239 -1.21 -34.17 -6.16
C PRO A 239 -0.08 -34.73 -5.30
N ALA A 240 -0.43 -35.25 -4.13
CA ALA A 240 0.48 -36.05 -3.31
C ALA A 240 1.35 -36.92 -4.22
N GLU A 241 2.66 -36.64 -4.22
CA GLU A 241 3.61 -37.51 -4.90
C GLU A 241 3.30 -38.93 -4.48
N ALA A 242 3.06 -39.74 -5.51
CA ALA A 242 2.89 -41.17 -5.44
C ALA A 242 3.91 -41.74 -4.47
N ASN A 243 3.43 -42.24 -3.33
CA ASN A 243 4.21 -43.17 -2.55
C ASN A 243 3.92 -44.55 -3.15
N PRO A 244 4.86 -45.16 -3.88
CA PRO A 244 4.70 -46.52 -4.40
C PRO A 244 4.56 -47.56 -3.27
#